data_AF-A0A821MVL6-F1
#
_entry.id   AF-A0A821MVL6-F1
#
_cell.length_a   1.000
_cell.length_b   1.000
_cell.length_c   1.000
_cell.angle_alpha   90.00
_cell.angle_beta   90.00
_cell.angle_gamma   90.00
#
_symmetry.space_group_name_H-M   'P 1'
#
loop_
_entity.id
_entity.type
_entity.pdbx_description
1 polymer ?
#
loop_
_entity_poly.entity_id
_entity_poly.type
_entity_poly.pdbx_seq_one_letter_code
_entity_poly.pdbx_strand_id
1 'polypeptide(L)' 'MLNIVRHHLKRNLIRSLTISGEIKISDRQAVVQAFNSDEKKYMVLLLSLKAGGEGLNLVGGNHLFLCELSYNPQNE' A
#
# COMPACT_ATOMS: atom_id res chain seq x y z
N MET A 1 9.82 7.01 -5.33
CA MET A 1 8.71 6.79 -6.27
C MET A 1 7.31 6.89 -5.66
N LEU A 2 6.96 6.17 -4.59
CA LEU A 2 5.59 6.16 -4.01
C LEU A 2 5.00 7.55 -3.70
N ASN A 3 5.83 8.52 -3.30
CA ASN A 3 5.39 9.90 -3.06
C ASN A 3 4.83 10.58 -4.31
N ILE A 4 5.40 10.30 -5.48
CA ILE A 4 4.94 10.83 -6.77
C ILE A 4 3.59 10.21 -7.12
N VAL A 5 3.47 8.88 -7.02
CA VAL A 5 2.20 8.17 -7.24
C VAL A 5 1.11 8.72 -6.31
N ARG A 6 1.41 8.87 -5.02
CA ARG A 6 0.50 9.48 -4.03
C ARG A 6 0.06 10.88 -4.43
N HIS A 7 0.97 11.71 -4.94
CA HIS A 7 0.64 13.06 -5.41
C HIS A 7 -0.36 13.02 -6.57
N HIS A 8 -0.16 12.14 -7.56
CA HIS A 8 -1.08 11.98 -8.68
C HIS A 8 -2.43 11.40 -8.27
N LEU A 9 -2.47 10.42 -7.35
CA LEU A 9 -3.73 9.88 -6.81
C LEU A 9 -4.56 10.98 -6.14
N LYS A 10 -3.91 11.81 -5.30
CA LYS A 10 -4.57 12.97 -4.66
C LYS A 10 -5.10 13.97 -5.68
N ARG A 11 -4.33 14.30 -6.72
CA ARG A 11 -4.77 15.21 -7.79
C ARG A 11 -5.98 14.69 -8.56
N ASN A 12 -6.11 13.38 -8.70
CA ASN A 12 -7.25 12.71 -9.34
C ASN A 12 -8.38 12.36 -8.35
N LEU A 13 -8.33 12.88 -7.12
CA LEU A 13 -9.33 12.64 -6.07
C LEU A 13 -9.49 11.16 -5.69
N ILE A 14 -8.45 10.36 -5.90
CA ILE A 14 -8.41 8.95 -5.51
C ILE A 14 -7.85 8.87 -4.09
N ARG A 15 -8.68 8.36 -3.18
CA ARG A 15 -8.30 8.14 -1.78
C ARG A 15 -7.36 6.93 -1.69
N SER A 16 -6.21 7.15 -1.05
CA SER A 16 -5.19 6.12 -0.88
C SER A 16 -4.66 6.07 0.55
N LEU A 17 -4.35 4.86 1.02
CA LEU A 17 -3.57 4.61 2.23
C LEU A 17 -2.10 4.39 1.87
N THR A 18 -1.21 4.43 2.86
CA THR A 18 0.23 4.18 2.64
C THR A 18 0.85 3.43 3.80
N ILE A 19 1.57 2.36 3.50
CA ILE A 19 2.44 1.65 4.43
C ILE A 19 3.87 1.71 3.87
N SER A 20 4.73 2.46 4.55
CA SER A 20 6.15 2.63 4.21
C SER A 20 7.04 2.27 5.38
N GLY A 21 8.36 2.27 5.20
CA GLY A 21 9.32 2.08 6.30
C GLY A 21 9.28 3.17 7.38
N GLU A 22 8.59 4.29 7.15
CA GLU A 22 8.48 5.41 8.09
C GLU A 22 7.29 5.26 9.05
N ILE A 23 6.29 4.44 8.71
CA ILE A 23 5.13 4.22 9.59
C ILE A 23 5.51 3.29 10.74
N LYS A 24 5.08 3.62 11.96
CA LYS A 24 5.27 2.75 13.13
C LYS A 24 4.56 1.42 12.91
N ILE A 25 5.18 0.34 13.38
CA ILE A 25 4.62 -1.02 13.28
C ILE A 25 3.23 -1.08 13.92
N SER A 26 3.02 -0.40 15.05
CA SER A 26 1.72 -0.30 15.73
C SER A 26 0.59 0.22 14.83
N ASP A 27 0.92 1.12 13.91
CA ASP A 27 -0.07 1.82 13.10
C ASP A 27 -0.37 1.05 11.80
N ARG A 28 0.51 0.12 11.40
CA ARG A 28 0.32 -0.73 10.20
C ARG A 28 -0.98 -1.53 10.29
N GLN A 29 -1.26 -2.11 11.46
CA GLN A 29 -2.46 -2.94 11.68
C GLN A 29 -3.75 -2.14 11.45
N ALA A 30 -3.78 -0.88 11.92
CA ALA A 30 -4.93 0.01 11.72
C ALA A 30 -5.12 0.34 10.24
N VAL A 31 -4.04 0.55 9.48
CA VAL A 31 -4.10 0.78 8.03
C VAL A 31 -4.60 -0.46 7.28
N VAL A 32 -4.13 -1.65 7.63
CA VAL A 32 -4.60 -2.92 7.05
C VAL A 32 -6.08 -3.12 7.32
N GLN A 33 -6.53 -2.92 8.57
CA GLN A 33 -7.94 -2.99 8.90
C GLN A 33 -8.76 -1.97 8.11
N ALA A 34 -8.32 -0.72 8.02
CA ALA A 34 -9.01 0.31 7.24
C ALA A 34 -9.12 -0.03 5.75
N PHE A 35 -8.10 -0.67 5.18
CA PHE A 35 -8.11 -1.13 3.79
C PHE A 35 -9.08 -2.30 3.58
N ASN A 36 -9.08 -3.28 4.48
CA ASN A 36 -9.93 -4.48 4.36
C ASN A 36 -11.41 -4.24 4.69
N SER A 37 -11.73 -3.19 5.47
CA SER A 37 -13.09 -2.98 6.00
C SER A 37 -13.99 -2.11 5.12
N ASP A 38 -13.42 -1.24 4.29
CA ASP A 38 -14.17 -0.21 3.57
C ASP A 38 -13.61 0.02 2.16
N GLU A 39 -13.97 -0.90 1.25
CA GLU A 39 -13.59 -0.86 -0.16
C GLU A 39 -13.98 0.46 -0.85
N LYS A 40 -15.05 1.12 -0.39
CA LYS A 40 -15.53 2.38 -0.98
C LYS A 40 -14.74 3.59 -0.51
N LYS A 41 -14.07 3.50 0.65
CA LYS A 41 -13.33 4.62 1.24
C LYS A 41 -11.89 4.70 0.77
N TYR A 42 -11.20 3.58 0.61
CA TYR A 42 -9.78 3.56 0.21
C TYR A 42 -9.55 2.59 -0.93
N MET A 43 -9.52 3.11 -2.16
CA MET A 43 -9.37 2.31 -3.38
C MET A 43 -7.94 1.81 -3.59
N VAL A 44 -6.94 2.52 -3.07
CA VAL A 44 -5.53 2.22 -3.31
C VAL A 44 -4.76 2.14 -1.99
N LEU A 45 -3.97 1.09 -1.81
CA LEU A 45 -2.94 1.00 -0.78
C LEU A 45 -1.55 1.11 -1.44
N LEU A 46 -0.79 2.12 -1.05
CA LEU A 46 0.60 2.27 -1.47
C LEU A 46 1.52 1.53 -0.49
N LEU A 47 2.23 0.52 -0.99
CA LEU A 47 3.11 -0.32 -0.20
C LEU A 47 4.55 -0.17 -0.68
N SER A 48 5.49 0.08 0.24
CA SER A 48 6.92 -0.09 -0.09
C SER A 48 7.31 -1.56 0.04
N LEU A 49 8.10 -2.09 -0.90
CA LEU A 49 8.60 -3.49 -0.88
C LEU A 49 9.20 -3.89 0.47
N LYS A 50 9.97 -3.00 1.11
CA LYS A 50 10.56 -3.22 2.44
C LYS A 50 9.52 -3.45 3.56
N ALA A 51 8.29 -2.97 3.37
CA ALA A 51 7.18 -3.14 4.30
C ALA A 51 6.19 -4.24 3.86
N GLY A 52 6.33 -4.79 2.65
CA GLY A 52 5.47 -5.85 2.13
C GLY A 52 5.86 -7.26 2.60
N GLY A 53 7.14 -7.48 2.89
CA GLY A 53 7.67 -8.78 3.35
C GLY A 53 7.29 -9.20 4.78
N GLU A 54 6.37 -8.50 5.44
CA GLU A 54 6.01 -8.74 6.84
C GLU A 54 4.69 -9.52 7.03
N GLY A 55 4.19 -10.20 5.99
CA GLY A 55 3.01 -11.07 6.11
C GLY A 55 1.70 -10.30 6.32
N LEU A 56 1.54 -9.16 5.64
CA LEU A 56 0.29 -8.40 5.68
C LEU A 56 -0.84 -9.17 4.98
N ASN A 57 -2.01 -9.24 5.63
CA ASN A 57 -3.20 -9.85 5.04
C ASN A 57 -4.11 -8.79 4.40
N LEU A 58 -4.02 -8.61 3.08
CA LEU A 58 -4.66 -7.53 2.33
C LEU A 58 -5.86 -8.03 1.49
N VAL A 59 -6.84 -8.64 2.14
CA VAL A 59 -8.01 -9.24 1.46
C VAL A 59 -8.96 -8.24 0.80
N GLY A 60 -8.90 -6.95 1.17
CA GLY A 60 -9.73 -5.90 0.55
C GLY A 60 -9.23 -5.47 -0.84
N GLY A 61 -8.06 -5.95 -1.28
CA GLY A 61 -7.51 -5.66 -2.60
C GLY A 61 -7.66 -6.83 -3.55
N ASN A 62 -7.95 -6.54 -4.82
CA ASN A 62 -8.09 -7.53 -5.89
C ASN A 62 -7.13 -7.30 -7.07
N HIS A 63 -6.36 -6.21 -7.06
CA HIS A 63 -5.38 -5.88 -8.09
C HIS A 63 -4.03 -5.47 -7.46
N LEU A 64 -2.93 -5.99 -8.01
CA LEU A 64 -1.57 -5.66 -7.62
C LEU A 64 -0.86 -4.95 -8.76
N PHE A 65 -0.29 -3.77 -8.48
CA PHE A 65 0.52 -3.01 -9.43
C PHE A 65 1.95 -2.89 -8.89
N LEU A 66 2.89 -3.57 -9.54
CA LEU A 66 4.32 -3.48 -9.23
C LEU A 66 4.90 -2.26 -9.95
N CYS A 67 5.21 -1.21 -9.19
CA CYS A 67 5.73 0.05 -9.73
C CYS A 67 7.25 0.05 -9.97
N GLU A 68 7.99 -0.80 -9.25
CA GLU A 68 9.43 -0.96 -9.37
C GLU A 68 9.74 -2.46 -9.32
N LEU A 69 10.49 -2.95 -10.31
CA LEU A 69 10.95 -4.33 -10.34
C LEU A 69 12.23 -4.46 -9.50
N SER A 70 12.30 -5.52 -8.73
CA SER A 70 13.46 -5.90 -7.94
C SER A 70 14.38 -6.78 -8.78
N TYR A 71 15.70 -6.56 -8.72
CA TYR A 71 16.67 -7.48 -9.35
C TYR A 71 16.62 -8.90 -8.74
N ASN A 72 16.09 -9.04 -7.53
CA ASN A 72 15.84 -10.34 -6.90
C ASN A 72 14.35 -10.72 -7.05
N PRO A 73 14.01 -11.77 -7.81
CA PRO A 73 12.62 -12.18 -8.03
C PRO A 73 11.95 -12.75 -6.77
N GLN A 74 12.69 -13.13 -5.73
CA GLN A 74 12.11 -13.58 -4.45
C GLN A 74 11.61 -12.44 -3.57
N ASN A 75 12.05 -11.20 -3.84
CA ASN A 75 11.62 -10.03 -3.10
C ASN A 75 10.31 -9.44 -3.64
N GLU A 76 9.78 -10.02 -4.72
CA GLU A 76 8.50 -9.66 -5.34
C GLU A 76 7.37 -10.56 -4.82
#